data_AF-A0A845RPS1-F1
#
_entry.id   AF-A0A845RPS1-F1
#
_cell.length_a   1.000
_cell.length_b   1.000
_cell.length_c   1.000
_cell.angle_alpha   90.00
_cell.angle_beta   90.00
_cell.angle_gamma   90.00
#
_symmetry.space_group_name_H-M   'P 1'
#
loop_
_entity.id
_entity.type
_entity.pdbx_description
1 polymer ?
#
loop_
_entity_poly.entity_id
_entity_poly.type
_entity_poly.pdbx_seq_one_letter_code
_entity_poly.pdbx_strand_id
1 'polypeptide(L)'
;MFRSSDHEDSKKGFQMDRRKFLKAGVASALTAGMVGAMNVLPAEAAEAVKNTAGPQTGAKSKLHPVVDYGGSSVSFVEHNDQWLGTTKIVGTIKPYHEAEQGFYMANRGKYSPEAQQGFYHYKFVMKHPFGAAIAQFAMSLMAPQMVSGQPSPQKLPIPDPEQMSQHIKDAAYFLRADEVGIGKMPEYAYYTHKAPSQDDLLKDDLSKSIPVTERLPYVIVVMIDQHLETMLASTGYDGISASQSMRSYHTTGVVAVILANYIRGLGYNARAHHFTNYASVMPPLIMAAGMGELSRTGDCTVHPRLGFRHKVAAVTTDLPLVPDKPIDFGLLDFCRVCAKCADNCPSGAITQDRDLVEYNGYMRWNSDFKKCTEFRVTNKEGSSCGRCMKVCPWNSKEKSWFHTAGTWIGSKGEASASLLKKIDDMFGYGEEQIERYKWWLEWPERYDVSALKH
;
A
#
# COMPACT_ATOMS: atom_id res chain seq x y z
N MET A 1 -43.70 -35.40 25.97
CA MET A 1 -44.53 -35.91 24.87
C MET A 1 -44.43 -34.93 23.71
N PHE A 2 -43.84 -35.38 22.58
CA PHE A 2 -43.88 -34.85 21.20
C PHE A 2 -43.49 -33.37 20.97
N ARG A 3 -42.63 -32.98 20.01
CA ARG A 3 -41.96 -33.66 18.88
C ARG A 3 -40.87 -32.72 18.33
N SER A 4 -39.71 -33.25 17.93
CA SER A 4 -38.72 -32.56 17.08
C SER A 4 -39.01 -32.81 15.60
N SER A 5 -38.51 -31.92 14.74
CA SER A 5 -37.94 -32.13 13.39
C SER A 5 -37.90 -30.76 12.67
N ASP A 6 -36.73 -30.16 12.48
CA ASP A 6 -35.88 -30.24 11.28
C ASP A 6 -36.39 -29.39 10.09
N HIS A 7 -35.64 -28.35 9.75
CA HIS A 7 -35.02 -28.23 8.42
C HIS A 7 -34.03 -27.05 8.36
N GLU A 8 -32.75 -27.40 8.46
CA GLU A 8 -31.61 -26.66 7.92
C GLU A 8 -31.40 -27.03 6.43
N ASP A 9 -30.53 -26.26 5.78
CA ASP A 9 -29.88 -26.48 4.47
C ASP A 9 -30.64 -26.12 3.17
N SER A 10 -30.40 -24.91 2.67
CA SER A 10 -29.97 -24.74 1.27
C SER A 10 -29.25 -23.40 1.02
N LYS A 11 -27.92 -23.45 0.94
CA LYS A 11 -27.05 -22.57 0.10
C LYS A 11 -25.60 -23.06 0.13
N LYS A 12 -25.37 -24.34 -0.19
CA LYS A 12 -24.02 -24.80 -0.59
C LYS A 12 -23.84 -24.48 -2.07
N GLY A 13 -23.22 -23.33 -2.36
CA GLY A 13 -22.70 -23.03 -3.69
C GLY A 13 -21.67 -24.07 -4.09
N PHE A 14 -21.56 -24.35 -5.40
CA PHE A 14 -20.60 -25.28 -5.95
C PHE A 14 -19.16 -24.78 -5.67
N GLN A 15 -18.49 -25.35 -4.65
CA GLN A 15 -17.07 -25.12 -4.36
C GLN A 15 -16.24 -26.27 -4.93
N MET A 16 -15.29 -25.95 -5.82
CA MET A 16 -14.40 -26.94 -6.43
C MET A 16 -13.13 -27.14 -5.59
N ASP A 17 -12.72 -28.39 -5.38
CA ASP A 17 -11.51 -28.73 -4.61
C ASP A 17 -10.23 -28.24 -5.34
N ARG A 18 -9.57 -27.23 -4.76
CA ARG A 18 -8.33 -26.62 -5.25
C ARG A 18 -7.23 -27.65 -5.58
N ARG A 19 -7.06 -28.71 -4.77
CA ARG A 19 -6.00 -29.71 -5.02
C ARG A 19 -6.32 -30.57 -6.24
N LYS A 20 -7.60 -30.87 -6.48
CA LYS A 20 -8.03 -31.62 -7.68
C LYS A 20 -7.88 -30.78 -8.94
N PHE A 21 -8.23 -29.50 -8.89
CA PHE A 21 -8.02 -28.58 -10.03
C PHE A 21 -6.54 -28.41 -10.36
N LEU A 22 -5.66 -28.22 -9.36
CA LEU A 22 -4.22 -28.10 -9.61
C LEU A 22 -3.61 -29.36 -10.24
N LYS A 23 -4.04 -30.55 -9.82
CA LYS A 23 -3.62 -31.81 -10.44
C LYS A 23 -4.11 -31.94 -11.89
N ALA A 24 -5.31 -31.45 -12.20
CA ALA A 24 -5.84 -31.42 -13.56
C ALA A 24 -5.18 -30.35 -14.44
N GLY A 25 -4.87 -29.18 -13.88
CA GLY A 25 -4.23 -28.04 -14.55
C GLY A 25 -2.77 -28.29 -14.94
N VAL A 26 -2.03 -29.06 -14.13
CA VAL A 26 -0.68 -29.51 -14.48
C VAL A 26 -0.70 -30.47 -15.68
N ALA A 27 -1.72 -31.32 -15.78
CA ALA A 27 -1.89 -32.21 -16.92
C ALA A 27 -2.26 -31.46 -18.22
N SER A 28 -3.06 -30.39 -18.13
CA SER A 28 -3.44 -29.58 -19.30
C SER A 28 -2.37 -28.58 -19.74
N ALA A 29 -1.57 -28.03 -18.83
CA ALA A 29 -0.44 -27.15 -19.16
C ALA A 29 0.67 -27.90 -19.94
N LEU A 30 0.87 -29.19 -19.65
CA LEU A 30 1.78 -30.07 -20.40
C LEU A 30 1.28 -30.38 -21.82
N THR A 31 -0.05 -30.39 -22.05
CA THR A 31 -0.64 -30.59 -23.39
C THR A 31 -0.80 -29.30 -24.19
N ALA A 32 -0.79 -28.13 -23.55
CA ALA A 32 -1.04 -26.82 -24.19
C ALA A 32 0.24 -26.06 -24.60
N GLY A 33 1.42 -26.66 -24.49
CA GLY A 33 2.67 -26.04 -24.99
C GLY A 33 3.08 -24.75 -24.26
N MET A 34 2.60 -24.50 -23.04
CA MET A 34 3.01 -23.34 -22.22
C MET A 34 4.32 -23.58 -21.47
N VAL A 35 5.33 -24.10 -22.17
CA VAL A 35 6.75 -24.04 -21.74
C VAL A 35 7.46 -23.19 -22.78
N GLY A 36 7.44 -21.87 -22.58
CA GLY A 36 7.96 -20.93 -23.57
C GLY A 36 8.12 -19.51 -23.02
N ALA A 37 8.74 -19.37 -21.84
CA ALA A 37 9.27 -18.10 -21.35
C ALA A 37 10.30 -18.35 -20.24
N MET A 38 11.42 -18.99 -20.58
CA MET A 38 12.62 -18.98 -19.75
C MET A 38 13.83 -18.70 -20.66
N ASN A 39 14.40 -17.51 -20.47
CA ASN A 39 15.77 -17.08 -20.72
C ASN A 39 16.58 -17.79 -21.83
N VAL A 40 16.81 -17.08 -22.94
CA VAL A 40 18.15 -16.88 -23.52
C VAL A 40 18.16 -15.56 -24.32
N LEU A 41 18.84 -14.53 -23.82
CA LEU A 41 19.39 -13.47 -24.68
C LEU A 41 20.89 -13.77 -24.85
N PRO A 42 21.47 -13.66 -26.06
CA PRO A 42 22.90 -13.89 -26.24
C PRO A 42 23.70 -12.78 -25.55
N ALA A 43 24.58 -13.17 -24.65
CA ALA A 43 25.62 -12.33 -24.09
C ALA A 43 26.72 -12.15 -25.14
N GLU A 44 26.64 -11.13 -26.00
CA GLU A 44 27.75 -10.70 -26.86
C GLU A 44 27.38 -9.41 -27.62
N ALA A 45 27.40 -8.26 -26.93
CA ALA A 45 27.56 -6.93 -27.53
C ALA A 45 27.74 -5.85 -26.45
N ALA A 46 28.78 -5.95 -25.62
CA ALA A 46 29.17 -4.84 -24.73
C ALA A 46 30.65 -4.88 -24.30
N GLU A 47 31.56 -5.17 -25.23
CA GLU A 47 32.99 -4.87 -25.07
C GLU A 47 33.44 -3.89 -26.15
N ALA A 48 32.99 -2.64 -26.08
CA ALA A 48 33.58 -1.58 -26.91
C ALA A 48 33.32 -0.15 -26.40
N VAL A 49 33.35 0.11 -25.09
CA VAL A 49 33.62 1.48 -24.58
C VAL A 49 34.36 1.39 -23.25
N LYS A 50 35.64 1.02 -23.30
CA LYS A 50 36.59 1.31 -22.21
C LYS A 50 37.38 2.56 -22.61
N ASN A 51 37.54 3.45 -21.65
CA ASN A 51 38.46 4.59 -21.58
C ASN A 51 37.88 5.97 -21.94
N THR A 52 37.17 6.54 -20.99
CA THR A 52 37.41 7.93 -20.57
C THR A 52 37.43 7.97 -19.03
N ALA A 53 38.62 8.13 -18.48
CA ALA A 53 38.88 8.16 -17.05
C ALA A 53 38.47 9.53 -16.47
N GLY A 54 37.41 9.53 -15.66
CA GLY A 54 37.13 10.52 -14.61
C GLY A 54 37.25 9.86 -13.24
N PRO A 55 37.23 10.62 -12.13
CA PRO A 55 37.45 10.10 -10.78
C PRO A 55 36.52 8.91 -10.49
N GLN A 56 37.08 7.78 -10.06
CA GLN A 56 36.31 6.58 -9.68
C GLN A 56 35.67 6.77 -8.29
N THR A 57 34.71 7.68 -8.18
CA THR A 57 33.88 7.82 -6.99
C THR A 57 32.60 7.01 -7.15
N GLY A 58 32.62 5.78 -6.64
CA GLY A 58 31.44 4.90 -6.57
C GLY A 58 31.54 3.71 -7.52
N ALA A 59 31.54 2.50 -6.97
CA ALA A 59 31.32 1.30 -7.78
C ALA A 59 29.94 1.43 -8.47
N LYS A 60 29.88 1.17 -9.77
CA LYS A 60 28.59 0.99 -10.47
C LYS A 60 27.82 -0.10 -9.72
N SER A 61 26.60 0.21 -9.31
CA SER A 61 25.77 -0.79 -8.66
C SER A 61 25.56 -1.99 -9.58
N LYS A 62 25.62 -3.20 -9.01
CA LYS A 62 25.52 -4.47 -9.74
C LYS A 62 24.27 -5.27 -9.38
N LEU A 63 23.43 -4.76 -8.48
CA LEU A 63 22.23 -5.48 -8.04
C LEU A 63 21.12 -5.41 -9.09
N HIS A 64 21.01 -4.29 -9.84
CA HIS A 64 20.00 -4.05 -10.90
C HIS A 64 18.66 -4.76 -10.67
N PRO A 65 17.99 -4.54 -9.52
CA PRO A 65 16.70 -5.12 -9.23
C PRO A 65 15.71 -4.64 -10.28
N VAL A 66 15.20 -5.61 -11.05
CA VAL A 66 14.11 -5.39 -11.98
C VAL A 66 12.83 -5.35 -11.16
N VAL A 67 12.00 -4.32 -11.39
CA VAL A 67 10.70 -4.20 -10.73
C VAL A 67 9.87 -5.45 -11.01
N ASP A 68 9.29 -6.04 -9.96
CA ASP A 68 8.52 -7.27 -10.07
C ASP A 68 7.02 -6.94 -10.08
N TYR A 69 6.44 -6.88 -11.28
CA TYR A 69 5.01 -6.68 -11.48
C TYR A 69 4.18 -7.97 -11.34
N GLY A 70 4.82 -9.09 -10.98
CA GLY A 70 4.18 -10.39 -10.95
C GLY A 70 3.77 -10.84 -12.36
N GLY A 71 2.53 -11.31 -12.52
CA GLY A 71 1.98 -11.71 -13.83
C GLY A 71 1.31 -10.60 -14.63
N SER A 72 1.13 -9.42 -14.03
CA SER A 72 0.33 -8.35 -14.61
C SER A 72 0.96 -7.81 -15.90
N SER A 73 0.15 -7.60 -16.93
CA SER A 73 0.56 -6.80 -18.08
C SER A 73 0.66 -5.34 -17.63
N VAL A 74 1.81 -4.69 -17.85
CA VAL A 74 2.03 -3.30 -17.47
C VAL A 74 2.38 -2.48 -18.71
N SER A 75 1.71 -1.34 -18.85
CA SER A 75 2.07 -0.28 -19.79
C SER A 75 2.55 0.95 -19.01
N PHE A 76 3.46 1.73 -19.58
CA PHE A 76 3.94 2.96 -18.97
C PHE A 76 3.19 4.17 -19.52
N VAL A 77 2.82 5.07 -18.61
CA VAL A 77 2.15 6.33 -18.92
C VAL A 77 3.17 7.46 -18.79
N GLU A 78 3.15 8.44 -19.69
CA GLU A 78 4.02 9.61 -19.57
C GLU A 78 3.58 10.51 -18.41
N HIS A 79 4.55 11.11 -17.73
CA HIS A 79 4.27 12.15 -16.73
C HIS A 79 3.57 13.35 -17.37
N ASN A 80 2.44 13.75 -16.82
CA ASN A 80 1.66 14.87 -17.31
C ASN A 80 0.74 15.45 -16.22
N ASP A 81 0.12 16.60 -16.50
CA ASP A 81 -0.75 17.31 -15.56
C ASP A 81 -2.25 17.02 -15.76
N GLN A 82 -2.59 16.15 -16.71
CA GLN A 82 -3.97 15.75 -17.04
C GLN A 82 -4.37 14.42 -16.38
N TRP A 83 -3.41 13.66 -15.90
CA TRP A 83 -3.59 12.32 -15.36
C TRP A 83 -2.73 12.10 -14.13
N LEU A 84 -3.33 11.51 -13.10
CA LEU A 84 -2.67 10.95 -11.95
C LEU A 84 -2.55 9.43 -12.15
N GLY A 85 -1.47 9.00 -12.79
CA GLY A 85 -1.37 7.63 -13.31
C GLY A 85 -2.44 7.39 -14.38
N THR A 86 -3.33 6.42 -14.16
CA THR A 86 -4.48 6.13 -15.03
C THR A 86 -5.73 6.93 -14.69
N THR A 87 -5.69 7.72 -13.63
CA THR A 87 -6.83 8.50 -13.14
C THR A 87 -6.88 9.89 -13.78
N LYS A 88 -8.00 10.25 -14.40
CA LYS A 88 -8.15 11.55 -15.06
C LYS A 88 -8.26 12.69 -14.04
N ILE A 89 -7.48 13.74 -14.25
CA ILE A 89 -7.63 15.04 -13.58
C ILE A 89 -8.62 15.87 -14.38
N VAL A 90 -9.70 16.29 -13.73
CA VAL A 90 -10.84 17.00 -14.33
C VAL A 90 -10.99 18.43 -13.79
N GLY A 91 -10.21 18.80 -12.78
CA GLY A 91 -10.17 20.15 -12.23
C GLY A 91 -8.97 20.35 -11.31
N THR A 92 -8.93 21.48 -10.59
CA THR A 92 -7.84 21.77 -9.64
C THR A 92 -7.94 20.87 -8.41
N ILE A 93 -6.90 20.08 -8.16
CA ILE A 93 -6.76 19.30 -6.93
C ILE A 93 -6.36 20.22 -5.79
N LYS A 94 -7.23 20.35 -4.77
CA LYS A 94 -6.93 21.17 -3.59
C LYS A 94 -6.10 20.33 -2.61
N PRO A 95 -4.94 20.83 -2.14
CA PRO A 95 -4.16 20.15 -1.12
C PRO A 95 -4.94 20.10 0.21
N TYR A 96 -4.75 19.03 0.98
CA TYR A 96 -5.47 18.82 2.23
C TYR A 96 -4.77 19.46 3.42
N HIS A 97 -5.52 19.88 4.43
CA HIS A 97 -4.98 20.02 5.78
C HIS A 97 -4.85 18.63 6.40
N GLU A 98 -3.73 18.30 7.06
CA GLU A 98 -3.50 16.95 7.58
C GLU A 98 -4.63 16.48 8.53
N ALA A 99 -5.16 17.40 9.35
CA ALA A 99 -6.28 17.15 10.27
C ALA A 99 -7.63 16.78 9.62
N GLU A 100 -7.74 16.79 8.27
CA GLU A 100 -8.93 16.34 7.54
C GLU A 100 -8.90 14.84 7.22
N GLN A 101 -7.82 14.14 7.57
CA GLN A 101 -7.77 12.68 7.48
C GLN A 101 -8.77 12.04 8.46
N GLY A 102 -9.35 10.90 8.06
CA GLY A 102 -10.42 10.24 8.83
C GLY A 102 -10.09 10.02 10.31
N PHE A 103 -8.87 9.59 10.63
CA PHE A 103 -8.44 9.40 12.03
C PHE A 103 -8.42 10.69 12.85
N TYR A 104 -7.94 11.81 12.27
CA TYR A 104 -7.97 13.09 12.95
C TYR A 104 -9.38 13.68 13.02
N MET A 105 -10.22 13.42 12.02
CA MET A 105 -11.65 13.74 12.07
C MET A 105 -12.36 13.00 13.21
N ALA A 106 -12.00 11.74 13.46
CA ALA A 106 -12.47 11.00 14.64
C ALA A 106 -12.02 11.67 15.94
N ASN A 107 -10.73 12.01 16.07
CA ASN A 107 -10.20 12.66 17.26
C ASN A 107 -10.85 14.03 17.55
N ARG A 108 -11.20 14.76 16.49
CA ARG A 108 -11.87 16.07 16.55
C ARG A 108 -13.37 15.97 16.83
N GLY A 109 -13.89 14.77 17.12
CA GLY A 109 -15.30 14.56 17.44
C GLY A 109 -16.25 14.75 16.25
N LYS A 110 -15.74 14.68 15.01
CA LYS A 110 -16.57 14.77 13.79
C LYS A 110 -17.29 13.46 13.47
N TYR A 111 -16.83 12.35 14.06
CA TYR A 111 -17.41 11.01 13.96
C TYR A 111 -18.07 10.61 15.30
N SER A 112 -18.32 9.33 15.53
CA SER A 112 -18.95 8.87 16.77
C SER A 112 -18.08 9.17 18.02
N PRO A 113 -18.69 9.40 19.20
CA PRO A 113 -17.94 9.54 20.45
C PRO A 113 -17.06 8.33 20.78
N GLU A 114 -17.50 7.12 20.44
CA GLU A 114 -16.71 5.89 20.60
C GLU A 114 -15.46 5.91 19.70
N ALA A 115 -15.57 6.44 18.47
CA ALA A 115 -14.42 6.60 17.59
C ALA A 115 -13.46 7.69 18.07
N GLN A 116 -13.96 8.79 18.63
CA GLN A 116 -13.12 9.82 19.26
C GLN A 116 -12.31 9.23 20.41
N GLN A 117 -12.97 8.56 21.36
CA GLN A 117 -12.34 7.92 22.51
C GLN A 117 -11.37 6.80 22.09
N GLY A 118 -11.79 5.94 21.17
CA GLY A 118 -10.98 4.85 20.66
C GLY A 118 -9.70 5.34 19.97
N PHE A 119 -9.75 6.46 19.25
CA PHE A 119 -8.57 7.04 18.61
C PHE A 119 -7.68 7.79 19.60
N TYR A 120 -8.25 8.58 20.52
CA TYR A 120 -7.50 9.32 21.52
C TYR A 120 -6.58 8.41 22.35
N HIS A 121 -7.10 7.26 22.79
CA HIS A 121 -6.33 6.25 23.51
C HIS A 121 -5.53 5.30 22.60
N TYR A 122 -5.49 5.56 21.28
CA TYR A 122 -4.83 4.74 20.27
C TYR A 122 -5.27 3.25 20.31
N LYS A 123 -6.49 2.98 20.81
CA LYS A 123 -6.99 1.61 21.08
C LYS A 123 -7.11 0.77 19.81
N PHE A 124 -7.25 1.38 18.63
CA PHE A 124 -7.32 0.69 17.34
C PHE A 124 -6.04 -0.08 16.94
N VAL A 125 -4.94 0.16 17.66
CA VAL A 125 -3.68 -0.61 17.56
C VAL A 125 -3.32 -1.22 18.91
N MET A 126 -3.38 -0.42 19.99
CA MET A 126 -2.80 -0.76 21.29
C MET A 126 -3.49 -1.90 22.03
N LYS A 127 -4.72 -2.25 21.65
CA LYS A 127 -5.46 -3.34 22.30
C LYS A 127 -4.87 -4.73 22.04
N HIS A 128 -4.08 -4.91 20.98
CA HIS A 128 -3.29 -6.13 20.77
C HIS A 128 -1.83 -5.90 21.21
N PRO A 129 -1.31 -6.62 22.23
CA PRO A 129 0.03 -6.38 22.79
C PRO A 129 1.17 -6.35 21.77
N PHE A 130 1.14 -7.25 20.78
CA PHE A 130 2.19 -7.31 19.76
C PHE A 130 2.21 -6.08 18.84
N GLY A 131 1.03 -5.66 18.34
CA GLY A 131 0.91 -4.45 17.52
C GLY A 131 1.29 -3.19 18.30
N ALA A 132 0.93 -3.14 19.59
CA ALA A 132 1.32 -2.08 20.50
C ALA A 132 2.85 -1.94 20.62
N ALA A 133 3.56 -3.05 20.81
CA ALA A 133 5.02 -3.06 20.93
C ALA A 133 5.71 -2.53 19.66
N ILE A 134 5.24 -2.95 18.47
CA ILE A 134 5.79 -2.46 17.20
C ILE A 134 5.50 -0.97 17.01
N ALA A 135 4.27 -0.54 17.28
CA ALA A 135 3.88 0.86 17.16
C ALA A 135 4.70 1.76 18.08
N GLN A 136 4.88 1.35 19.34
CA GLN A 136 5.66 2.11 20.33
C GLN A 136 7.11 2.31 19.89
N PHE A 137 7.76 1.26 19.36
CA PHE A 137 9.12 1.41 18.80
C PHE A 137 9.14 2.43 17.66
N ALA A 138 8.18 2.33 16.75
CA ALA A 138 8.17 3.16 15.55
C ALA A 138 7.81 4.64 15.82
N MET A 139 7.23 4.97 16.98
CA MET A 139 7.08 6.36 17.44
C MET A 139 8.42 7.07 17.63
N SER A 140 9.51 6.35 17.92
CA SER A 140 10.85 6.95 18.06
C SER A 140 11.37 7.60 16.76
N LEU A 141 10.82 7.20 15.60
CA LEU A 141 11.25 7.69 14.29
C LEU A 141 10.76 9.11 13.98
N MET A 142 9.80 9.66 14.75
CA MET A 142 9.18 10.96 14.42
C MET A 142 10.05 12.18 14.73
N ALA A 143 11.19 11.99 15.39
CA ALA A 143 12.03 13.07 15.87
C ALA A 143 12.46 14.00 14.71
N PRO A 144 12.41 15.34 14.85
CA PRO A 144 12.65 16.26 13.74
C PRO A 144 13.96 16.04 12.99
N GLN A 145 15.04 15.72 13.71
CA GLN A 145 16.36 15.43 13.12
C GLN A 145 16.40 14.15 12.29
N MET A 146 15.53 13.18 12.60
CA MET A 146 15.40 11.94 11.83
C MET A 146 14.62 12.20 10.54
N VAL A 147 13.55 12.98 10.64
CA VAL A 147 12.62 13.25 9.55
C VAL A 147 13.19 14.28 8.58
N SER A 148 13.59 15.46 9.06
CA SER A 148 14.00 16.63 8.26
C SER A 148 15.22 17.32 8.88
N GLY A 149 16.30 16.55 9.09
CA GLY A 149 17.59 17.08 9.54
C GLY A 149 18.21 18.06 8.54
N GLN A 150 19.30 18.72 8.94
CA GLN A 150 20.05 19.61 8.04
C GLN A 150 20.97 18.80 7.12
N PRO A 151 21.09 19.16 5.83
CA PRO A 151 22.07 18.55 4.94
C PRO A 151 23.50 18.91 5.35
N SER A 152 24.46 18.04 5.01
CA SER A 152 25.89 18.33 5.15
C SER A 152 26.24 19.61 4.37
N PRO A 153 26.99 20.56 4.96
CA PRO A 153 27.43 21.75 4.24
C PRO A 153 28.41 21.41 3.12
N GLN A 154 29.09 20.26 3.21
CA GLN A 154 29.96 19.74 2.17
C GLN A 154 29.19 18.75 1.31
N LYS A 155 28.96 19.11 0.04
CA LYS A 155 28.43 18.17 -0.96
C LYS A 155 29.51 17.16 -1.34
N LEU A 156 29.17 15.88 -1.23
CA LEU A 156 30.03 14.80 -1.69
C LEU A 156 29.85 14.61 -3.21
N PRO A 157 30.90 14.18 -3.93
CA PRO A 157 30.76 13.82 -5.34
C PRO A 157 29.77 12.66 -5.48
N ILE A 158 28.81 12.82 -6.39
CA ILE A 158 27.82 11.80 -6.77
C ILE A 158 27.95 11.47 -8.26
N PRO A 159 27.54 10.29 -8.73
CA PRO A 159 27.49 9.97 -10.15
C PRO A 159 26.35 10.75 -10.85
N ASP A 160 26.20 10.54 -12.16
CA ASP A 160 25.06 11.09 -12.91
C ASP A 160 23.69 10.59 -12.37
N PRO A 161 22.58 11.28 -12.69
CA PRO A 161 21.26 10.96 -12.15
C PRO A 161 20.76 9.53 -12.44
N GLU A 162 21.16 8.91 -13.55
CA GLU A 162 20.74 7.55 -13.90
C GLU A 162 21.40 6.54 -12.95
N GLN A 163 22.71 6.65 -12.80
CA GLN A 163 23.47 5.83 -11.85
C GLN A 163 23.07 6.12 -10.39
N MET A 164 22.75 7.38 -10.07
CA MET A 164 22.29 7.76 -8.72
C MET A 164 20.90 7.17 -8.41
N SER A 165 19.97 7.21 -9.36
CA SER A 165 18.67 6.55 -9.22
C SER A 165 18.81 5.06 -8.95
N GLN A 166 19.67 4.37 -9.72
CA GLN A 166 19.93 2.95 -9.52
C GLN A 166 20.52 2.70 -8.12
N HIS A 167 21.53 3.48 -7.72
CA HIS A 167 22.13 3.38 -6.38
C HIS A 167 21.12 3.57 -5.24
N ILE A 168 20.23 4.55 -5.33
CA ILE A 168 19.18 4.76 -4.32
C ILE A 168 18.24 3.56 -4.23
N LYS A 169 17.84 2.99 -5.38
CA LYS A 169 17.00 1.79 -5.40
C LYS A 169 17.72 0.62 -4.72
N ASP A 170 18.99 0.41 -5.06
CA ASP A 170 19.80 -0.66 -4.48
C ASP A 170 20.02 -0.50 -2.97
N ALA A 171 20.22 0.74 -2.51
CA ALA A 171 20.26 1.03 -1.08
C ALA A 171 18.94 0.68 -0.40
N ALA A 172 17.78 0.97 -1.01
CA ALA A 172 16.48 0.61 -0.46
C ALA A 172 16.29 -0.91 -0.38
N TYR A 173 16.63 -1.67 -1.44
CA TYR A 173 16.56 -3.14 -1.42
C TYR A 173 17.56 -3.77 -0.44
N PHE A 174 18.78 -3.21 -0.33
CA PHE A 174 19.74 -3.60 0.71
C PHE A 174 19.13 -3.43 2.12
N LEU A 175 18.37 -2.37 2.33
CA LEU A 175 17.61 -2.10 3.55
C LEU A 175 16.28 -2.87 3.65
N ARG A 176 16.07 -3.89 2.80
CA ARG A 176 14.91 -4.81 2.79
C ARG A 176 13.59 -4.21 2.28
N ALA A 177 13.62 -3.16 1.46
CA ALA A 177 12.43 -2.77 0.69
C ALA A 177 11.95 -3.94 -0.20
N ASP A 178 10.63 -4.15 -0.29
CA ASP A 178 10.04 -5.12 -1.21
C ASP A 178 9.82 -4.50 -2.60
N GLU A 179 9.61 -3.18 -2.65
CA GLU A 179 9.73 -2.35 -3.86
C GLU A 179 10.18 -0.93 -3.54
N VAL A 180 10.78 -0.28 -4.55
CA VAL A 180 11.15 1.13 -4.52
C VAL A 180 10.93 1.76 -5.90
N GLY A 181 10.36 2.95 -5.89
CA GLY A 181 10.13 3.75 -7.10
C GLY A 181 10.52 5.21 -6.85
N ILE A 182 10.90 5.89 -7.92
CA ILE A 182 11.27 7.31 -7.90
C ILE A 182 10.26 8.05 -8.76
N GLY A 183 9.61 9.08 -8.22
CA GLY A 183 8.65 9.91 -8.95
C GLY A 183 9.05 11.37 -8.96
N LYS A 184 8.43 12.14 -9.85
CA LYS A 184 8.31 13.59 -9.66
C LYS A 184 7.34 13.84 -8.53
N MET A 185 7.70 14.69 -7.57
CA MET A 185 6.83 14.98 -6.43
C MET A 185 5.64 15.84 -6.89
N PRO A 186 4.39 15.34 -6.81
CA PRO A 186 3.23 16.15 -7.18
C PRO A 186 3.00 17.26 -6.14
N GLU A 187 2.95 18.52 -6.56
CA GLU A 187 2.85 19.66 -5.64
C GLU A 187 1.58 19.60 -4.78
N TYR A 188 0.45 19.20 -5.36
CA TYR A 188 -0.83 19.08 -4.66
C TYR A 188 -0.87 17.96 -3.62
N ALA A 189 0.12 17.07 -3.61
CA ALA A 189 0.19 15.96 -2.66
C ALA A 189 0.76 16.37 -1.31
N TYR A 190 1.44 17.52 -1.20
CA TYR A 190 1.81 18.07 0.10
C TYR A 190 0.55 18.47 0.88
N TYR A 191 0.56 18.27 2.20
CA TYR A 191 -0.47 18.92 3.03
C TYR A 191 -0.29 20.44 2.98
N THR A 192 -1.35 21.20 3.23
CA THR A 192 -1.22 22.64 3.48
C THR A 192 -0.60 22.88 4.85
N HIS A 193 -1.04 22.11 5.85
CA HIS A 193 -0.58 22.17 7.23
C HIS A 193 -0.52 20.78 7.85
N LYS A 194 0.43 20.60 8.75
CA LYS A 194 0.48 19.50 9.71
C LYS A 194 -0.55 19.70 10.82
N ALA A 195 -1.12 18.59 11.28
CA ALA A 195 -2.05 18.59 12.40
C ALA A 195 -1.36 19.05 13.70
N PRO A 196 -2.08 19.72 14.61
CA PRO A 196 -1.56 20.11 15.91
C PRO A 196 -1.49 18.89 16.86
N SER A 197 -1.24 19.13 18.14
CA SER A 197 -1.19 18.05 19.13
C SER A 197 -2.53 17.31 19.25
N GLN A 198 -2.50 16.08 19.79
CA GLN A 198 -3.72 15.30 20.05
C GLN A 198 -4.69 16.05 20.99
N ASP A 199 -4.18 16.81 21.96
CA ASP A 199 -5.00 17.58 22.91
C ASP A 199 -5.67 18.79 22.26
N ASP A 200 -5.02 19.43 21.29
CA ASP A 200 -5.63 20.52 20.50
C ASP A 200 -6.67 19.95 19.53
N LEU A 201 -6.36 18.83 18.87
CA LEU A 201 -7.30 18.11 18.01
C LEU A 201 -8.56 17.69 18.77
N LEU A 202 -8.46 17.21 20.01
CA LEU A 202 -9.63 16.86 20.83
C LEU A 202 -10.61 18.02 21.02
N LYS A 203 -10.10 19.25 21.05
CA LYS A 203 -10.88 20.49 21.20
C LYS A 203 -11.33 21.05 19.85
N ASP A 204 -11.05 20.35 18.75
CA ASP A 204 -11.24 20.81 17.38
C ASP A 204 -10.49 22.13 17.08
N ASP A 205 -9.39 22.40 17.81
CA ASP A 205 -8.58 23.60 17.66
C ASP A 205 -7.43 23.35 16.68
N LEU A 206 -7.52 23.94 15.49
CA LEU A 206 -6.50 23.87 14.45
C LEU A 206 -5.56 25.09 14.42
N SER A 207 -5.69 26.04 15.35
CA SER A 207 -4.90 27.29 15.36
C SER A 207 -3.39 27.08 15.47
N LYS A 208 -2.97 25.95 16.04
CA LYS A 208 -1.56 25.55 16.21
C LYS A 208 -1.03 24.65 15.10
N SER A 209 -1.79 24.47 14.02
CA SER A 209 -1.35 23.68 12.87
C SER A 209 -0.13 24.33 12.22
N ILE A 210 0.84 23.52 11.80
CA ILE A 210 2.13 24.01 11.28
C ILE A 210 2.07 23.99 9.74
N PRO A 211 2.26 25.13 9.04
CA PRO A 211 2.29 25.14 7.58
C PRO A 211 3.37 24.22 7.00
N VAL A 212 3.02 23.49 5.94
CA VAL A 212 3.99 22.68 5.18
C VAL A 212 4.46 23.48 3.98
N THR A 213 5.63 24.10 4.12
CA THR A 213 6.21 25.01 3.12
C THR A 213 7.27 24.36 2.23
N GLU A 214 7.81 23.20 2.63
CA GLU A 214 8.83 22.48 1.85
C GLU A 214 8.28 22.04 0.49
N ARG A 215 9.06 22.29 -0.57
CA ARG A 215 8.78 21.82 -1.94
C ARG A 215 10.07 21.25 -2.52
N LEU A 216 10.12 19.94 -2.64
CA LEU A 216 11.26 19.21 -3.21
C LEU A 216 10.81 18.49 -4.48
N PRO A 217 11.65 18.45 -5.53
CA PRO A 217 11.21 18.04 -6.87
C PRO A 217 10.99 16.53 -7.03
N TYR A 218 11.68 15.71 -6.24
CA TYR A 218 11.64 14.25 -6.37
C TYR A 218 11.05 13.60 -5.12
N VAL A 219 10.47 12.43 -5.33
CA VAL A 219 10.03 11.54 -4.26
C VAL A 219 10.53 10.12 -4.50
N ILE A 220 11.16 9.52 -3.50
CA ILE A 220 11.52 8.10 -3.47
C ILE A 220 10.48 7.43 -2.59
N VAL A 221 9.71 6.49 -3.13
CA VAL A 221 8.70 5.75 -2.35
C VAL A 221 9.22 4.34 -2.11
N VAL A 222 9.21 3.91 -0.85
CA VAL A 222 9.60 2.56 -0.44
C VAL A 222 8.39 1.79 0.04
N MET A 223 8.28 0.53 -0.37
CA MET A 223 7.12 -0.33 -0.13
C MET A 223 7.54 -1.61 0.58
N ILE A 224 6.74 -2.04 1.57
CA ILE A 224 6.94 -3.29 2.32
C ILE A 224 5.65 -4.11 2.34
N ASP A 225 5.75 -5.40 2.07
CA ASP A 225 4.67 -6.40 2.14
C ASP A 225 4.22 -6.62 3.60
N GLN A 226 2.90 -6.64 3.81
CA GLN A 226 2.24 -6.93 5.08
C GLN A 226 2.22 -8.42 5.49
N HIS A 227 2.98 -9.28 4.80
CA HIS A 227 3.17 -10.72 5.02
C HIS A 227 1.96 -11.57 4.62
N LEU A 228 2.08 -12.24 3.47
CA LEU A 228 1.02 -13.05 2.84
C LEU A 228 0.48 -14.14 3.76
N GLU A 229 1.36 -14.98 4.32
CA GLU A 229 0.97 -16.14 5.11
C GLU A 229 0.11 -15.75 6.31
N THR A 230 0.50 -14.69 7.03
CA THR A 230 -0.31 -14.15 8.14
C THR A 230 -1.67 -13.66 7.63
N MET A 231 -1.72 -12.96 6.50
CA MET A 231 -2.98 -12.47 5.92
C MET A 231 -3.92 -13.61 5.48
N LEU A 232 -3.38 -14.73 5.02
CA LEU A 232 -4.15 -15.91 4.63
C LEU A 232 -4.78 -16.61 5.84
N ALA A 233 -4.15 -16.57 7.01
CA ALA A 233 -4.73 -17.08 8.25
C ALA A 233 -5.70 -16.09 8.92
N SER A 234 -5.53 -14.78 8.69
CA SER A 234 -6.33 -13.74 9.37
C SER A 234 -7.73 -13.63 8.77
N THR A 235 -8.73 -13.19 9.53
CA THR A 235 -10.03 -12.75 8.96
C THR A 235 -9.89 -11.46 8.16
N GLY A 236 -8.78 -10.74 8.33
CA GLY A 236 -8.53 -9.39 7.83
C GLY A 236 -8.98 -8.30 8.81
N TYR A 237 -9.63 -8.65 9.93
CA TYR A 237 -10.05 -7.69 10.96
C TYR A 237 -10.04 -8.30 12.37
N ASP A 238 -9.29 -9.39 12.57
CA ASP A 238 -9.02 -10.03 13.85
C ASP A 238 -7.86 -9.34 14.60
N GLY A 239 -7.36 -9.95 15.69
CA GLY A 239 -6.33 -9.37 16.55
C GLY A 239 -5.04 -8.99 15.82
N ILE A 240 -4.66 -9.72 14.76
CA ILE A 240 -3.37 -9.53 14.08
C ILE A 240 -3.36 -8.41 13.03
N SER A 241 -4.54 -7.97 12.56
CA SER A 241 -4.68 -7.02 11.43
C SER A 241 -3.86 -5.73 11.63
N ALA A 242 -3.98 -5.07 12.78
CA ALA A 242 -3.20 -3.87 13.09
C ALA A 242 -1.68 -4.16 13.14
N SER A 243 -1.29 -5.32 13.65
CA SER A 243 0.12 -5.73 13.74
C SER A 243 0.74 -5.93 12.35
N GLN A 244 0.00 -6.43 11.36
CA GLN A 244 0.48 -6.51 9.98
C GLN A 244 0.78 -5.11 9.40
N SER A 245 -0.11 -4.14 9.67
CA SER A 245 0.10 -2.74 9.29
C SER A 245 1.32 -2.16 10.01
N MET A 246 1.43 -2.32 11.32
CA MET A 246 2.54 -1.78 12.12
C MET A 246 3.89 -2.43 11.76
N ARG A 247 3.90 -3.72 11.43
CA ARG A 247 5.08 -4.40 10.88
C ARG A 247 5.58 -3.66 9.65
N SER A 248 4.72 -3.38 8.68
CA SER A 248 5.20 -2.75 7.45
C SER A 248 5.53 -1.27 7.65
N TYR A 249 4.75 -0.56 8.47
CA TYR A 249 4.99 0.83 8.81
C TYR A 249 6.30 1.08 9.57
N HIS A 250 6.69 0.20 10.51
CA HIS A 250 7.99 0.35 11.17
C HIS A 250 9.12 0.16 10.15
N THR A 251 9.03 -0.87 9.30
CA THR A 251 10.08 -1.17 8.34
C THR A 251 10.23 -0.05 7.31
N THR A 252 9.12 0.42 6.71
CA THR A 252 9.16 1.54 5.76
C THR A 252 9.70 2.81 6.42
N GLY A 253 9.31 3.10 7.66
CA GLY A 253 9.81 4.25 8.41
C GLY A 253 11.32 4.19 8.64
N VAL A 254 11.86 3.04 9.05
CA VAL A 254 13.31 2.85 9.23
C VAL A 254 14.06 3.08 7.91
N VAL A 255 13.59 2.45 6.82
CA VAL A 255 14.23 2.61 5.50
C VAL A 255 14.21 4.07 5.05
N ALA A 256 13.05 4.75 5.13
CA ALA A 256 12.92 6.13 4.70
C ALA A 256 13.79 7.09 5.52
N VAL A 257 13.87 6.91 6.84
CA VAL A 257 14.74 7.73 7.71
C VAL A 257 16.22 7.52 7.39
N ILE A 258 16.65 6.27 7.16
CA ILE A 258 18.05 5.97 6.79
C ILE A 258 18.37 6.61 5.44
N LEU A 259 17.51 6.45 4.43
CA LEU A 259 17.71 7.04 3.10
C LEU A 259 17.74 8.57 3.18
N ALA A 260 16.81 9.21 3.89
CA ALA A 260 16.81 10.65 4.06
C ALA A 260 18.07 11.16 4.76
N ASN A 261 18.52 10.47 5.83
CA ASN A 261 19.79 10.78 6.49
C ASN A 261 21.00 10.62 5.56
N TYR A 262 21.02 9.55 4.78
CA TYR A 262 22.09 9.29 3.81
C TYR A 262 22.18 10.41 2.78
N ILE A 263 21.05 10.79 2.17
CA ILE A 263 20.99 11.87 1.17
C ILE A 263 21.42 13.21 1.77
N ARG A 264 21.00 13.51 3.01
CA ARG A 264 21.51 14.67 3.76
C ARG A 264 23.01 14.60 3.99
N GLY A 265 23.55 13.42 4.30
CA GLY A 265 25.00 13.19 4.39
C GLY A 265 25.76 13.46 3.09
N LEU A 266 25.11 13.25 1.93
CA LEU A 266 25.65 13.64 0.61
C LEU A 266 25.60 15.16 0.35
N GLY A 267 24.90 15.93 1.20
CA GLY A 267 24.73 17.38 1.09
C GLY A 267 23.49 17.83 0.31
N TYR A 268 22.49 16.97 0.18
CA TYR A 268 21.21 17.27 -0.49
C TYR A 268 20.07 17.33 0.52
N ASN A 269 19.07 18.17 0.26
CA ASN A 269 17.88 18.24 1.11
C ASN A 269 17.10 16.93 0.96
N ALA A 270 16.69 16.35 2.09
CA ALA A 270 15.81 15.21 2.08
C ALA A 270 14.95 15.16 3.34
N ARG A 271 13.68 14.79 3.17
CA ARG A 271 12.71 14.60 4.26
C ARG A 271 12.08 13.22 4.17
N ALA A 272 12.05 12.49 5.29
CA ALA A 272 11.30 11.24 5.39
C ALA A 272 9.81 11.50 5.63
N HIS A 273 8.95 10.66 5.07
CA HIS A 273 7.49 10.67 5.18
C HIS A 273 7.05 9.26 5.57
N HIS A 274 6.58 9.09 6.80
CA HIS A 274 6.12 7.78 7.31
C HIS A 274 4.96 7.98 8.29
N PHE A 275 4.35 6.89 8.76
CA PHE A 275 3.06 6.93 9.47
C PHE A 275 3.01 7.76 10.76
N THR A 276 4.16 8.07 11.36
CA THR A 276 4.23 8.92 12.55
C THR A 276 4.57 10.38 12.22
N ASN A 277 4.94 10.69 10.97
CA ASN A 277 5.30 12.03 10.54
C ASN A 277 5.14 12.24 9.02
N TYR A 278 3.90 12.20 8.51
CA TYR A 278 3.63 12.59 7.13
C TYR A 278 3.64 14.12 6.98
N ALA A 279 3.95 14.58 5.77
CA ALA A 279 3.71 15.95 5.30
C ALA A 279 3.08 15.95 3.90
N SER A 280 2.64 14.78 3.44
CA SER A 280 2.09 14.52 2.12
C SER A 280 1.11 13.35 2.16
N VAL A 281 0.23 13.31 1.18
CA VAL A 281 -0.72 12.22 0.92
C VAL A 281 -0.01 11.14 0.12
N MET A 282 -0.05 9.88 0.58
CA MET A 282 0.78 8.83 -0.04
C MET A 282 0.30 8.29 -1.41
N PRO A 283 -1.01 8.08 -1.67
CA PRO A 283 -1.48 7.54 -2.96
C PRO A 283 -0.94 8.27 -4.22
N PRO A 284 -0.93 9.61 -4.30
CA PRO A 284 -0.33 10.31 -5.43
C PRO A 284 1.17 10.01 -5.62
N LEU A 285 1.91 9.84 -4.53
CA LEU A 285 3.36 9.58 -4.56
C LEU A 285 3.63 8.16 -5.08
N ILE A 286 2.81 7.17 -4.69
CA ILE A 286 2.90 5.79 -5.18
C ILE A 286 2.68 5.75 -6.71
N MET A 287 1.67 6.46 -7.21
CA MET A 287 1.39 6.53 -8.65
C MET A 287 2.48 7.28 -9.41
N ALA A 288 2.96 8.41 -8.88
CA ALA A 288 4.06 9.17 -9.47
C ALA A 288 5.37 8.37 -9.55
N ALA A 289 5.57 7.43 -8.62
CA ALA A 289 6.71 6.52 -8.59
C ALA A 289 6.49 5.22 -9.41
N GLY A 290 5.38 5.08 -10.15
CA GLY A 290 5.13 3.90 -10.99
C GLY A 290 4.81 2.61 -10.23
N MET A 291 4.31 2.71 -8.99
CA MET A 291 4.12 1.56 -8.11
C MET A 291 2.65 1.21 -7.83
N GLY A 292 1.72 1.70 -8.64
CA GLY A 292 0.33 1.28 -8.54
C GLY A 292 -0.66 2.23 -9.21
N GLU A 293 -1.93 1.86 -9.12
CA GLU A 293 -3.07 2.62 -9.61
C GLU A 293 -4.10 2.82 -8.49
N LEU A 294 -4.92 3.89 -8.57
CA LEU A 294 -6.09 4.07 -7.70
C LEU A 294 -7.13 2.98 -7.93
N SER A 295 -7.87 2.65 -6.88
CA SER A 295 -8.74 1.48 -6.85
C SER A 295 -10.14 1.81 -6.34
N ARG A 296 -11.04 0.82 -6.38
CA ARG A 296 -12.42 0.93 -5.87
C ARG A 296 -12.53 1.46 -4.45
N THR A 297 -11.53 1.24 -3.60
CA THR A 297 -11.57 1.70 -2.20
C THR A 297 -11.35 3.20 -2.05
N GLY A 298 -11.16 3.95 -3.15
CA GLY A 298 -10.91 5.39 -3.16
C GLY A 298 -9.43 5.69 -3.03
N ASP A 299 -9.00 6.33 -1.94
CA ASP A 299 -7.62 6.79 -1.69
C ASP A 299 -6.64 5.67 -1.32
N CYS A 300 -6.74 4.50 -1.94
CA CYS A 300 -5.76 3.43 -1.78
C CYS A 300 -5.32 2.93 -3.15
N THR A 301 -4.02 2.69 -3.26
CA THR A 301 -3.41 2.16 -4.47
C THR A 301 -3.20 0.66 -4.37
N VAL A 302 -3.27 0.00 -5.53
CA VAL A 302 -2.97 -1.43 -5.68
C VAL A 302 -1.68 -1.56 -6.47
N HIS A 303 -0.73 -2.33 -5.93
CA HIS A 303 0.48 -2.72 -6.65
C HIS A 303 0.18 -3.97 -7.50
N PRO A 304 0.65 -4.07 -8.75
CA PRO A 304 0.35 -5.20 -9.65
C PRO A 304 0.77 -6.58 -9.12
N ARG A 305 1.75 -6.65 -8.20
CA ARG A 305 2.16 -7.91 -7.53
C ARG A 305 1.62 -8.07 -6.12
N LEU A 306 1.64 -7.00 -5.33
CA LEU A 306 1.36 -7.05 -3.89
C LEU A 306 -0.10 -6.75 -3.57
N GLY A 307 -0.88 -6.32 -4.56
CA GLY A 307 -2.23 -5.83 -4.36
C GLY A 307 -2.24 -4.65 -3.39
N PHE A 308 -3.14 -4.70 -2.41
CA PHE A 308 -3.15 -3.76 -1.28
C PHE A 308 -2.26 -4.17 -0.09
N ARG A 309 -1.61 -5.35 -0.13
CA ARG A 309 -0.89 -5.93 1.01
C ARG A 309 0.48 -5.29 1.20
N HIS A 310 0.52 -3.98 1.15
CA HIS A 310 1.73 -3.21 1.39
C HIS A 310 1.46 -2.03 2.31
N LYS A 311 2.53 -1.47 2.85
CA LYS A 311 2.58 -0.09 3.34
C LYS A 311 3.74 0.61 2.67
N VAL A 312 3.66 1.94 2.65
CA VAL A 312 4.73 2.76 2.09
C VAL A 312 5.24 3.78 3.08
N ALA A 313 6.46 4.22 2.84
CA ALA A 313 6.99 5.51 3.29
C ALA A 313 7.60 6.19 2.07
N ALA A 314 7.96 7.46 2.20
CA ALA A 314 8.63 8.19 1.13
C ALA A 314 9.76 9.07 1.64
N VAL A 315 10.63 9.49 0.72
CA VAL A 315 11.65 10.50 0.93
C VAL A 315 11.50 11.55 -0.17
N THR A 316 11.15 12.77 0.19
CA THR A 316 11.22 13.91 -0.76
C THR A 316 12.65 14.44 -0.78
N THR A 317 13.17 14.84 -1.94
CA THR A 317 14.57 15.28 -2.07
C THR A 317 14.83 16.19 -3.29
N ASP A 318 15.88 17.00 -3.20
CA ASP A 318 16.49 17.73 -4.33
C ASP A 318 17.72 17.02 -4.93
N LEU A 319 18.04 15.80 -4.47
CA LEU A 319 19.04 14.94 -5.11
C LEU A 319 18.64 14.70 -6.58
N PRO A 320 19.52 14.98 -7.56
CA PRO A 320 19.23 14.72 -8.97
C PRO A 320 19.00 13.23 -9.24
N LEU A 321 17.79 12.88 -9.69
CA LEU A 321 17.35 11.52 -9.94
C LEU A 321 16.55 11.46 -11.24
N VAL A 322 16.55 10.29 -11.89
CA VAL A 322 15.64 9.94 -12.99
C VAL A 322 14.36 9.32 -12.43
N PRO A 323 13.18 9.95 -12.64
CA PRO A 323 11.90 9.39 -12.23
C PRO A 323 11.47 8.19 -13.10
N ASP A 324 10.86 7.20 -12.45
CA ASP A 324 10.07 6.13 -13.06
C ASP A 324 8.77 6.68 -13.66
N LYS A 325 8.19 5.96 -14.61
CA LYS A 325 6.92 6.33 -15.23
C LYS A 325 5.74 5.73 -14.45
N PRO A 326 4.61 6.45 -14.31
CA PRO A 326 3.36 5.86 -13.86
C PRO A 326 2.98 4.64 -14.71
N ILE A 327 2.21 3.72 -14.11
CA ILE A 327 1.85 2.45 -14.75
C ILE A 327 0.35 2.33 -15.00
N ASP A 328 -0.01 1.52 -16.00
CA ASP A 328 -1.34 1.01 -16.27
C ASP A 328 -1.26 -0.52 -16.37
N PHE A 329 -1.95 -1.21 -15.46
CA PHE A 329 -2.09 -2.66 -15.45
C PHE A 329 -3.54 -3.11 -15.54
N GLY A 330 -4.44 -2.24 -16.02
CA GLY A 330 -5.86 -2.54 -16.20
C GLY A 330 -6.65 -2.58 -14.90
N LEU A 331 -6.16 -1.96 -13.82
CA LEU A 331 -6.83 -2.02 -12.52
C LEU A 331 -8.21 -1.36 -12.55
N LEU A 332 -8.37 -0.26 -13.28
CA LEU A 332 -9.64 0.46 -13.35
C LEU A 332 -10.73 -0.44 -13.96
N ASP A 333 -10.45 -1.07 -15.09
CA ASP A 333 -11.37 -2.03 -15.73
C ASP A 333 -11.68 -3.20 -14.79
N PHE A 334 -10.67 -3.70 -14.08
CA PHE A 334 -10.88 -4.75 -13.10
C PHE A 334 -11.80 -4.31 -11.97
N CYS A 335 -11.57 -3.13 -11.41
CA CYS A 335 -12.33 -2.59 -10.30
C CYS A 335 -13.79 -2.31 -10.70
N ARG A 336 -14.09 -1.91 -11.94
CA ARG A 336 -15.46 -1.68 -12.45
C ARG A 336 -16.35 -2.91 -12.30
N VAL A 337 -15.82 -4.11 -12.54
CA VAL A 337 -16.60 -5.37 -12.57
C VAL A 337 -16.41 -6.25 -11.33
N CYS A 338 -15.33 -6.05 -10.57
CA CYS A 338 -14.99 -6.94 -9.46
C CYS A 338 -15.89 -6.73 -8.24
N ALA A 339 -15.87 -5.54 -7.64
CA ALA A 339 -16.61 -5.17 -6.42
C ALA A 339 -16.42 -6.05 -5.16
N LYS A 340 -15.58 -7.10 -5.20
CA LYS A 340 -15.40 -8.05 -4.08
C LYS A 340 -14.99 -7.41 -2.76
N CYS A 341 -14.20 -6.33 -2.80
CA CYS A 341 -13.85 -5.56 -1.60
C CYS A 341 -15.05 -4.83 -0.97
N ALA A 342 -16.01 -4.40 -1.78
CA ALA A 342 -17.26 -3.80 -1.32
C ALA A 342 -18.19 -4.85 -0.72
N ASP A 343 -18.35 -6.00 -1.40
CA ASP A 343 -19.17 -7.12 -0.95
C ASP A 343 -18.75 -7.64 0.44
N ASN A 344 -17.45 -7.56 0.73
CA ASN A 344 -16.86 -8.07 1.96
C ASN A 344 -16.51 -6.97 2.99
N CYS A 345 -16.91 -5.72 2.77
CA CYS A 345 -16.59 -4.63 3.68
C CYS A 345 -17.45 -4.73 4.96
N PRO A 346 -16.88 -4.99 6.15
CA PRO A 346 -17.67 -5.23 7.35
C PRO A 346 -18.48 -4.00 7.80
N SER A 347 -18.04 -2.80 7.42
CA SER A 347 -18.75 -1.55 7.73
C SER A 347 -19.63 -1.04 6.59
N GLY A 348 -19.66 -1.73 5.44
CA GLY A 348 -20.37 -1.24 4.24
C GLY A 348 -19.86 0.12 3.75
N ALA A 349 -18.57 0.41 3.94
CA ALA A 349 -17.95 1.69 3.60
C ALA A 349 -17.59 1.82 2.11
N ILE A 350 -17.22 0.71 1.46
CA ILE A 350 -16.70 0.74 0.09
C ILE A 350 -17.87 0.80 -0.89
N THR A 351 -17.78 1.70 -1.87
CA THR A 351 -18.86 1.88 -2.86
C THR A 351 -19.03 0.67 -3.78
N GLN A 352 -20.29 0.39 -4.12
CA GLN A 352 -20.70 -0.58 -5.14
C GLN A 352 -20.78 0.03 -6.55
N ASP A 353 -20.54 1.34 -6.69
CA ASP A 353 -20.69 2.04 -7.97
C ASP A 353 -19.77 1.45 -9.03
N ARG A 354 -20.31 1.19 -10.23
CA ARG A 354 -19.49 0.69 -11.33
C ARG A 354 -18.42 1.70 -11.71
N ASP A 355 -18.83 2.94 -11.92
CA ASP A 355 -18.02 3.98 -12.55
C ASP A 355 -17.44 4.98 -11.53
N LEU A 356 -16.34 5.62 -11.93
CA LEU A 356 -15.69 6.68 -11.16
C LEU A 356 -16.58 7.93 -11.13
N VAL A 357 -16.48 8.67 -10.03
CA VAL A 357 -17.09 10.00 -9.87
C VAL A 357 -16.01 11.06 -9.67
N GLU A 358 -16.32 12.31 -9.99
CA GLU A 358 -15.42 13.42 -9.69
C GLU A 358 -15.34 13.65 -8.18
N TYR A 359 -14.12 13.81 -7.67
CA TYR A 359 -13.85 14.19 -6.29
C TYR A 359 -12.57 15.02 -6.23
N ASN A 360 -12.64 16.23 -5.66
CA ASN A 360 -11.49 17.13 -5.49
C ASN A 360 -10.65 17.29 -6.78
N GLY A 361 -11.30 17.45 -7.94
CA GLY A 361 -10.61 17.70 -9.22
C GLY A 361 -10.07 16.46 -9.93
N TYR A 362 -10.33 15.23 -9.46
CA TYR A 362 -9.94 14.00 -10.16
C TYR A 362 -11.02 12.92 -10.08
N MET A 363 -10.96 11.92 -10.97
CA MET A 363 -11.93 10.82 -11.02
C MET A 363 -11.55 9.69 -10.07
N ARG A 364 -12.43 9.25 -9.18
CA ARG A 364 -12.18 8.09 -8.31
C ARG A 364 -13.48 7.38 -7.92
N TRP A 365 -13.37 6.17 -7.36
CA TRP A 365 -14.48 5.62 -6.58
C TRP A 365 -14.54 6.32 -5.22
N ASN A 366 -15.74 6.72 -4.79
CA ASN A 366 -15.89 7.46 -3.54
C ASN A 366 -16.47 6.56 -2.44
N SER A 367 -15.60 6.07 -1.56
CA SER A 367 -15.98 5.26 -0.39
C SER A 367 -16.26 6.14 0.83
N ASP A 368 -17.11 5.65 1.74
CA ASP A 368 -17.42 6.31 3.02
C ASP A 368 -16.30 6.10 4.04
N PHE A 369 -15.34 7.03 4.04
CA PHE A 369 -14.18 6.97 4.95
C PHE A 369 -14.56 7.17 6.42
N LYS A 370 -15.72 7.76 6.73
CA LYS A 370 -16.22 7.84 8.10
C LYS A 370 -16.55 6.44 8.61
N LYS A 371 -17.38 5.68 7.89
CA LYS A 371 -17.71 4.29 8.26
C LYS A 371 -16.48 3.40 8.36
N CYS A 372 -15.52 3.55 7.44
CA CYS A 372 -14.25 2.82 7.48
C CYS A 372 -13.45 3.16 8.74
N THR A 373 -13.30 4.45 9.05
CA THR A 373 -12.56 4.90 10.23
C THR A 373 -13.22 4.46 11.53
N GLU A 374 -14.53 4.68 11.67
CA GLU A 374 -15.29 4.29 12.86
C GLU A 374 -15.12 2.79 13.12
N PHE A 375 -15.36 1.94 12.11
CA PHE A 375 -15.16 0.49 12.26
C PHE A 375 -13.74 0.13 12.65
N ARG A 376 -12.72 0.69 11.98
CA ARG A 376 -11.32 0.41 12.31
C ARG A 376 -10.98 0.78 13.75
N VAL A 377 -11.54 1.89 14.23
CA VAL A 377 -11.26 2.38 15.59
C VAL A 377 -11.99 1.56 16.64
N THR A 378 -13.26 1.23 16.40
CA THR A 378 -14.17 0.61 17.38
C THR A 378 -14.35 -0.89 17.20
N ASN A 379 -13.63 -1.53 16.26
CA ASN A 379 -13.75 -2.95 15.95
C ASN A 379 -13.74 -3.83 17.22
N LYS A 380 -14.83 -4.54 17.49
CA LYS A 380 -14.98 -5.37 18.69
C LYS A 380 -14.53 -6.82 18.52
N GLU A 381 -14.15 -7.21 17.30
CA GLU A 381 -13.73 -8.56 16.94
C GLU A 381 -12.21 -8.68 16.74
N GLY A 382 -11.48 -7.57 16.82
CA GLY A 382 -10.05 -7.56 16.56
C GLY A 382 -9.46 -6.16 16.53
N SER A 383 -8.26 -6.03 15.98
CA SER A 383 -7.49 -4.79 15.97
C SER A 383 -7.41 -4.17 14.57
N SER A 384 -8.04 -3.00 14.39
CA SER A 384 -8.21 -2.32 13.10
C SER A 384 -8.94 -3.17 12.05
N CYS A 385 -8.71 -2.92 10.76
CA CYS A 385 -9.26 -3.69 9.66
C CYS A 385 -8.36 -3.57 8.42
N GLY A 386 -8.34 -4.63 7.64
CA GLY A 386 -7.66 -4.83 6.37
C GLY A 386 -8.39 -5.83 5.47
N ARG A 387 -9.69 -6.07 5.71
CA ARG A 387 -10.51 -7.08 5.01
C ARG A 387 -10.50 -6.88 3.50
N CYS A 388 -10.60 -5.64 3.03
CA CYS A 388 -10.51 -5.31 1.61
C CYS A 388 -9.21 -5.79 0.95
N MET A 389 -8.09 -5.77 1.70
CA MET A 389 -6.81 -6.31 1.23
C MET A 389 -6.89 -7.82 1.12
N LYS A 390 -7.38 -8.51 2.17
CA LYS A 390 -7.50 -9.97 2.20
C LYS A 390 -8.32 -10.50 1.03
N VAL A 391 -9.44 -9.88 0.71
CA VAL A 391 -10.38 -10.38 -0.32
C VAL A 391 -10.05 -9.95 -1.74
N CYS A 392 -9.17 -8.98 -1.93
CA CYS A 392 -8.84 -8.49 -3.26
C CYS A 392 -8.14 -9.57 -4.10
N PRO A 393 -8.59 -9.84 -5.34
CA PRO A 393 -7.92 -10.80 -6.23
C PRO A 393 -6.47 -10.41 -6.58
N TRP A 394 -6.18 -9.10 -6.64
CA TRP A 394 -4.81 -8.59 -6.90
C TRP A 394 -3.84 -8.79 -5.74
N ASN A 395 -4.36 -9.06 -4.54
CA ASN A 395 -3.52 -9.42 -3.40
C ASN A 395 -3.13 -10.89 -3.51
N SER A 396 -2.26 -11.20 -4.47
CA SER A 396 -1.85 -12.56 -4.89
C SER A 396 -1.75 -13.51 -3.69
N LYS A 397 -2.51 -14.61 -3.75
CA LYS A 397 -2.72 -15.56 -2.64
C LYS A 397 -1.62 -16.61 -2.54
N GLU A 398 -0.84 -16.79 -3.60
CA GLU A 398 0.29 -17.72 -3.67
C GLU A 398 1.18 -17.42 -4.88
N LYS A 399 2.46 -17.77 -4.76
CA LYS A 399 3.39 -17.73 -5.90
C LYS A 399 3.21 -19.00 -6.73
N SER A 400 2.39 -18.94 -7.77
CA SER A 400 2.11 -20.08 -8.66
C SER A 400 1.90 -19.62 -10.10
N TRP A 401 2.24 -20.48 -11.06
CA TRP A 401 2.11 -20.15 -12.48
C TRP A 401 0.66 -19.79 -12.88
N PHE A 402 -0.33 -20.42 -12.26
CA PHE A 402 -1.74 -20.17 -12.57
C PHE A 402 -2.25 -18.86 -11.97
N HIS A 403 -1.71 -18.41 -10.83
CA HIS A 403 -1.99 -17.06 -10.33
C HIS A 403 -1.33 -16.01 -11.22
N THR A 404 -0.09 -16.24 -11.66
CA THR A 404 0.59 -15.37 -12.62
C THR A 404 -0.20 -15.25 -13.92
N ALA A 405 -0.70 -16.37 -14.46
CA ALA A 405 -1.56 -16.36 -15.63
C ALA A 405 -2.90 -15.67 -15.34
N GLY A 406 -3.49 -15.89 -14.16
CA GLY A 406 -4.73 -15.27 -13.74
C GLY A 406 -4.63 -13.74 -13.70
N THR A 407 -3.61 -13.19 -13.04
CA THR A 407 -3.39 -11.73 -12.98
C THR A 407 -3.02 -11.15 -14.34
N TRP A 408 -2.28 -11.89 -15.18
CA TRP A 408 -2.06 -11.51 -16.57
C TRP A 408 -3.39 -11.38 -17.33
N ILE A 409 -4.27 -12.38 -17.27
CA ILE A 409 -5.59 -12.35 -17.92
C ILE A 409 -6.42 -11.18 -17.36
N GLY A 410 -6.46 -11.02 -16.04
CA GLY A 410 -7.19 -9.95 -15.36
C GLY A 410 -6.77 -8.54 -15.79
N SER A 411 -5.52 -8.36 -16.22
CA SER A 411 -4.99 -7.07 -16.72
C SER A 411 -5.40 -6.71 -18.15
N LYS A 412 -6.21 -7.53 -18.84
CA LYS A 412 -6.56 -7.34 -20.27
C LYS A 412 -7.93 -6.69 -20.52
N GLY A 413 -8.58 -6.16 -19.49
CA GLY A 413 -9.85 -5.42 -19.61
C GLY A 413 -11.06 -6.09 -18.92
N GLU A 414 -12.23 -5.45 -18.99
CA GLU A 414 -13.42 -5.78 -18.19
C GLU A 414 -13.90 -7.24 -18.34
N ALA A 415 -13.89 -7.78 -19.56
CA ALA A 415 -14.35 -9.16 -19.82
C ALA A 415 -13.44 -10.20 -19.14
N SER A 416 -12.12 -10.03 -19.29
CA SER A 416 -11.10 -10.88 -18.68
C SER A 416 -11.07 -10.72 -17.16
N ALA A 417 -11.24 -9.49 -16.66
CA ALA A 417 -11.40 -9.23 -15.23
C ALA A 417 -12.63 -9.93 -14.64
N SER A 418 -13.76 -9.89 -15.32
CA SER A 418 -15.00 -10.59 -14.91
C SER A 418 -14.80 -12.09 -14.85
N LEU A 419 -14.06 -12.67 -15.80
CA LEU A 419 -13.69 -14.09 -15.78
C LEU A 419 -12.81 -14.42 -14.59
N LEU A 420 -11.75 -13.64 -14.35
CA LEU A 420 -10.85 -13.86 -13.21
C LEU A 420 -11.61 -13.76 -11.88
N LYS A 421 -12.50 -12.77 -11.71
CA LYS A 421 -13.36 -12.65 -10.52
C LYS A 421 -14.17 -13.93 -10.28
N LYS A 422 -14.86 -14.44 -11.32
CA LYS A 422 -15.66 -15.68 -11.20
C LYS A 422 -14.81 -16.88 -10.78
N ILE A 423 -13.60 -16.99 -11.33
CA ILE A 423 -12.65 -18.04 -10.96
C ILE A 423 -12.20 -17.87 -9.50
N ASP A 424 -11.87 -16.64 -9.09
CA ASP A 424 -11.45 -16.30 -7.73
C ASP A 424 -12.55 -16.66 -6.71
N ASP A 425 -13.81 -16.35 -7.01
CA ASP A 425 -14.99 -16.70 -6.20
C ASP A 425 -15.25 -18.22 -6.18
N MET A 426 -15.12 -18.90 -7.32
CA MET A 426 -15.30 -20.37 -7.42
C MET A 426 -14.30 -21.13 -6.54
N PHE A 427 -13.07 -20.64 -6.39
CA PHE A 427 -12.08 -21.21 -5.50
C PHE A 427 -12.22 -20.77 -4.04
N GLY A 428 -13.13 -19.84 -3.75
CA GLY A 428 -13.35 -19.31 -2.40
C GLY A 428 -12.22 -18.42 -1.89
N TYR A 429 -11.40 -17.86 -2.79
CA TYR A 429 -10.26 -17.02 -2.39
C TYR A 429 -10.73 -15.74 -1.68
N GLY A 430 -9.96 -15.32 -0.68
CA GLY A 430 -10.22 -14.13 0.12
C GLY A 430 -11.05 -14.36 1.37
N GLU A 431 -11.84 -15.43 1.43
CA GLU A 431 -12.70 -15.74 2.59
C GLU A 431 -12.13 -16.85 3.47
N GLU A 432 -11.22 -17.66 2.93
CA GLU A 432 -10.57 -18.76 3.63
C GLU A 432 -9.66 -18.28 4.77
N GLN A 433 -9.59 -19.09 5.83
CA GLN A 433 -8.59 -18.96 6.90
C GLN A 433 -7.70 -20.20 6.85
N ILE A 434 -6.44 -19.99 6.47
CA ILE A 434 -5.46 -21.08 6.37
C ILE A 434 -4.80 -21.28 7.74
N GLU A 435 -5.46 -22.03 8.62
CA GLU A 435 -5.10 -22.19 10.04
C GLU A 435 -3.63 -22.60 10.29
N ARG A 436 -2.98 -23.33 9.38
CA ARG A 436 -1.56 -23.66 9.50
C ARG A 436 -0.62 -22.45 9.55
N TYR A 437 -1.07 -21.27 9.10
CA TYR A 437 -0.31 -20.02 9.19
C TYR A 437 -0.74 -19.16 10.38
N LYS A 438 -1.71 -19.61 11.19
CA LYS A 438 -2.14 -18.89 12.39
C LYS A 438 -1.15 -19.14 13.52
N TRP A 439 -0.43 -18.09 13.91
CA TRP A 439 0.65 -18.17 14.90
C TRP A 439 0.48 -17.20 16.08
N TRP A 440 -0.42 -16.23 15.97
CA TRP A 440 -0.60 -15.20 16.98
C TRP A 440 -1.59 -15.63 18.07
N LEU A 441 -1.52 -14.94 19.20
CA LEU A 441 -2.43 -15.09 20.32
C LEU A 441 -3.57 -14.07 20.21
N GLU A 442 -4.73 -14.41 20.75
CA GLU A 442 -5.93 -13.56 20.75
C GLU A 442 -6.32 -13.24 22.20
N TRP A 443 -6.84 -12.03 22.42
CA TRP A 443 -7.39 -11.58 23.70
C TRP A 443 -8.71 -10.84 23.45
N PRO A 444 -9.80 -11.55 23.09
CA PRO A 444 -11.08 -10.94 22.72
C PRO A 444 -11.64 -9.99 23.78
N GLU A 445 -11.38 -10.25 25.06
CA GLU A 445 -11.77 -9.40 26.19
C GLU A 445 -11.17 -7.98 26.13
N ARG A 446 -10.10 -7.77 25.34
CA ARG A 446 -9.47 -6.47 25.11
C ARG A 446 -10.05 -5.71 23.91
N TYR A 447 -10.91 -6.33 23.10
CA TYR A 447 -11.39 -5.71 21.86
C TYR A 447 -12.59 -4.80 22.05
N ASP A 448 -13.34 -4.98 23.13
CA ASP A 448 -14.38 -4.03 23.54
C ASP A 448 -13.77 -2.81 24.22
N VAL A 449 -13.70 -1.70 23.47
CA VAL A 449 -13.16 -0.43 23.94
C VAL A 449 -14.00 0.23 25.03
N SER A 450 -15.29 -0.15 25.15
CA SER A 450 -16.20 0.34 26.19
C SER A 450 -15.97 -0.30 27.56
N ALA A 451 -15.38 -1.50 27.58
CA ALA A 451 -15.02 -2.22 28.79
C ALA A 451 -13.71 -1.71 29.42
N LEU A 452 -12.86 -1.07 28.63
CA LEU A 452 -11.62 -0.45 29.08
C LEU A 452 -11.91 0.92 29.71
N LYS A 453 -12.45 0.90 30.94
CA LYS A 453 -12.36 2.03 31.87
C LYS A 453 -10.87 2.28 32.15
N HIS A 454 -10.50 3.56 32.29
CA HIS A 454 -9.15 4.12 32.50
C HIS A 454 -8.52 4.73 31.24
#